data_AF-A0A945E606-F1
#
_entry.id   AF-A0A945E606-F1
#
_cell.length_a   1.000
_cell.length_b   1.000
_cell.length_c   1.000
_cell.angle_alpha   90.00
_cell.angle_beta   90.00
_cell.angle_gamma   90.00
#
_symmetry.space_group_name_H-M   'P 1'
#
loop_
_entity.id
_entity.type
_entity.pdbx_description
1 polymer ?
#
loop_
_entity_poly.entity_id
_entity_poly.type
_entity_poly.pdbx_seq_one_letter_code
_entity_poly.pdbx_strand_id
1 'polypeptide(L)'
;MCGIIAVLRRPSDRAVPENDEVLVPLADAVALLGHGDPLALARVADVLEGVDHLLGGVPGLMALDADPALAGRIRAVLAPVPGLLDMVAEALAGSDHMEEDNAALVRVRDALWAVTRDRLGSHAGVSSLRSTSPAPSDAGLAVLLSTQQALSAIDRLEVRGRDSAGLQVTVWNHGIHPTDPMVVARLRDPLHRSGSVRLLEGGALAFVVKVAAEIGELGDNTAAMRAALSTDGLLARALSAPDVEGSLLGHTRWASVG
;
A
#
# COMPACT_ATOMS: atom_id res chain seq x y z
N MET A 1 -0.97 -16.54 -17.90
CA MET A 1 -0.26 -15.28 -18.13
C MET A 1 0.73 -15.16 -16.98
N CYS A 2 2.01 -14.98 -17.25
CA CYS A 2 3.00 -14.71 -16.21
C CYS A 2 3.11 -13.19 -16.06
N GLY A 3 2.90 -12.67 -14.85
CA GLY A 3 3.07 -11.24 -14.55
C GLY A 3 4.44 -10.97 -13.97
N ILE A 4 4.99 -9.79 -14.27
CA ILE A 4 6.17 -9.24 -13.59
C ILE A 4 5.76 -7.92 -12.98
N ILE A 5 6.10 -7.71 -11.72
CA ILE A 5 5.89 -6.47 -10.99
C ILE A 5 7.27 -5.94 -10.63
N ALA A 6 7.58 -4.69 -10.95
CA ALA A 6 8.79 -4.03 -10.51
C ALA A 6 8.42 -2.73 -9.81
N VAL A 7 8.84 -2.57 -8.56
CA VAL A 7 8.63 -1.33 -7.80
C VAL A 7 10.00 -0.73 -7.50
N LEU A 8 10.28 0.39 -8.18
CA LEU A 8 11.43 1.24 -7.96
C LEU A 8 10.92 2.57 -7.41
N ARG A 9 11.42 2.99 -6.25
CA ARG A 9 10.99 4.23 -5.60
C ARG A 9 12.12 5.25 -5.64
N ARG A 10 11.80 6.45 -6.10
CA ARG A 10 12.62 7.63 -5.87
C ARG A 10 12.24 8.25 -4.52
N PRO A 11 13.21 8.77 -3.73
CA PRO A 11 12.90 9.60 -2.57
C PRO A 11 11.90 10.72 -2.94
N SER A 12 10.90 10.94 -2.08
CA SER A 12 9.93 12.01 -2.30
C SER A 12 10.52 13.34 -1.84
N ASP A 13 10.23 14.39 -2.60
CA ASP A 13 10.54 15.79 -2.30
C ASP A 13 9.34 16.55 -1.70
N ARG A 14 8.16 15.91 -1.63
CA ARG A 14 6.96 16.49 -1.07
C ARG A 14 7.01 16.45 0.46
N ALA A 15 6.62 17.56 1.09
CA ALA A 15 6.50 17.66 2.54
C ALA A 15 5.47 16.64 3.08
N VAL A 16 5.72 16.17 4.30
CA VAL A 16 4.75 15.38 5.06
C VAL A 16 3.58 16.30 5.41
N PRO A 17 2.34 15.98 5.02
CA PRO A 17 1.20 16.85 5.31
C PRO A 17 0.91 16.87 6.80
N GLU A 18 0.52 18.03 7.31
CA GLU A 18 0.04 18.18 8.67
C GLU A 18 -1.38 17.62 8.82
N ASN A 19 -1.77 17.30 10.05
CA ASN A 19 -3.09 16.74 10.35
C ASN A 19 -4.23 17.65 9.86
N ASP A 20 -4.09 18.97 10.04
CA ASP A 20 -5.14 19.93 9.70
C ASP A 20 -5.25 20.13 8.18
N GLU A 21 -4.15 20.00 7.43
CA GLU A 21 -4.15 20.00 5.95
C GLU A 21 -4.96 18.82 5.38
N VAL A 22 -5.17 17.77 6.17
CA VAL A 22 -6.00 16.62 5.79
C VAL A 22 -7.42 16.74 6.37
N LEU A 23 -7.55 17.01 7.67
CA LEU A 23 -8.84 16.91 8.37
C LEU A 23 -9.77 18.08 8.06
N VAL A 24 -9.26 19.31 7.93
CA VAL A 24 -10.10 20.49 7.67
C VAL A 24 -10.77 20.40 6.29
N PRO A 25 -10.04 20.13 5.18
CA PRO A 25 -10.69 20.01 3.87
C PRO A 25 -11.71 18.87 3.81
N LEU A 26 -11.45 17.75 4.48
CA LEU A 26 -12.40 16.64 4.56
C LEU A 26 -13.69 17.06 5.27
N ALA A 27 -13.59 17.74 6.42
CA ALA A 27 -14.74 18.21 7.16
C ALA A 27 -15.56 19.22 6.36
N ASP A 28 -14.89 20.16 5.68
CA ASP A 28 -15.53 21.14 4.81
C ASP A 28 -16.26 20.49 3.63
N ALA A 29 -15.64 19.48 3.00
CA ALA A 29 -16.24 18.72 1.91
C ALA A 29 -17.48 17.93 2.36
N VAL A 30 -17.43 17.28 3.53
CA VAL A 30 -18.58 16.55 4.10
C VAL A 30 -19.70 17.52 4.47
N ALA A 31 -19.37 18.67 5.08
CA ALA A 31 -20.36 19.70 5.39
C ALA A 31 -21.03 20.21 4.11
N LEU A 32 -20.24 20.54 3.08
CA LEU A 32 -20.73 21.00 1.78
C LEU A 32 -21.66 19.98 1.13
N LEU A 33 -21.28 18.70 1.10
CA LEU A 33 -22.12 17.62 0.58
C LEU A 33 -23.44 17.49 1.38
N GLY A 34 -23.41 17.72 2.69
CA GLY A 34 -24.57 17.67 3.57
C GLY A 34 -25.61 18.77 3.32
N HIS A 35 -25.27 19.85 2.61
CA HIS A 35 -26.24 20.86 2.19
C HIS A 35 -27.13 20.39 1.03
N GLY A 36 -26.76 19.28 0.36
CA GLY A 36 -27.56 18.67 -0.70
C GLY A 36 -27.58 19.46 -2.02
N ASP A 37 -26.67 20.41 -2.22
CA ASP A 37 -26.55 21.16 -3.47
C ASP A 37 -25.76 20.35 -4.51
N PRO A 38 -26.39 19.92 -5.64
CA PRO A 38 -25.70 19.16 -6.67
C PRO A 38 -24.55 19.91 -7.34
N LEU A 39 -24.64 21.25 -7.42
CA LEU A 39 -23.57 22.09 -7.98
C LEU A 39 -22.29 22.02 -7.13
N ALA A 40 -22.39 21.55 -5.89
CA ALA A 40 -21.26 21.38 -5.01
C ALA A 40 -20.49 20.06 -5.25
N LEU A 41 -21.04 19.09 -5.97
CA LEU A 41 -20.42 17.76 -6.16
C LEU A 41 -19.04 17.85 -6.80
N ALA A 42 -18.87 18.68 -7.83
CA ALA A 42 -17.58 18.87 -8.49
C ALA A 42 -16.53 19.42 -7.52
N ARG A 43 -16.92 20.38 -6.68
CA ARG A 43 -16.04 20.96 -5.66
C ARG A 43 -15.71 19.96 -4.55
N VAL A 44 -16.68 19.15 -4.11
CA VAL A 44 -16.45 18.07 -3.14
C VAL A 44 -15.46 17.06 -3.72
N ALA A 45 -15.62 16.67 -4.99
CA ALA A 45 -14.69 15.79 -5.67
C ALA A 45 -13.26 16.37 -5.68
N ASP A 46 -13.10 17.63 -6.11
CA ASP A 46 -11.78 18.29 -6.15
C ASP A 46 -11.08 18.28 -4.78
N VAL A 47 -11.83 18.51 -3.69
CA VAL A 47 -11.28 18.49 -2.33
C VAL A 47 -10.85 17.08 -1.92
N LEU A 48 -11.70 16.06 -2.16
CA LEU A 48 -11.36 14.68 -1.81
C LEU A 48 -10.18 14.15 -2.64
N GLU A 49 -10.11 14.49 -3.93
CA GLU A 49 -8.98 14.17 -4.81
C GLU A 49 -7.70 14.87 -4.34
N GLY A 50 -7.80 16.11 -3.87
CA GLY A 50 -6.68 16.83 -3.23
C GLY A 50 -6.17 16.10 -1.98
N VAL A 51 -7.07 15.65 -1.11
CA VAL A 51 -6.70 14.87 0.08
C VAL A 51 -6.13 13.50 -0.28
N ASP A 52 -6.67 12.83 -1.30
CA ASP A 52 -6.11 11.59 -1.84
C ASP A 52 -4.64 11.79 -2.27
N HIS A 53 -4.36 12.88 -2.97
CA HIS A 53 -3.01 13.24 -3.39
C HIS A 53 -2.09 13.54 -2.19
N LEU A 54 -2.57 14.29 -1.19
CA LEU A 54 -1.83 14.58 0.04
C LEU A 54 -1.46 13.30 0.81
N LEU A 55 -2.37 12.32 0.87
CA LEU A 55 -2.14 11.04 1.55
C LEU A 55 -1.40 10.01 0.66
N GLY A 56 -1.10 10.35 -0.59
CA GLY A 56 -0.43 9.46 -1.54
C GLY A 56 1.08 9.30 -1.29
N GLY A 57 1.59 8.07 -1.39
CA GLY A 57 3.03 7.79 -1.35
C GLY A 57 3.65 7.87 0.06
N VAL A 58 4.96 8.08 0.10
CA VAL A 58 5.73 8.07 1.37
C VAL A 58 5.32 9.21 2.31
N PRO A 59 5.16 10.48 1.86
CA PRO A 59 4.82 11.56 2.79
C PRO A 59 3.46 11.33 3.47
N GLY A 60 2.46 10.86 2.72
CA GLY A 60 1.15 10.50 3.29
C GLY A 60 1.22 9.32 4.26
N LEU A 61 2.04 8.31 3.97
CA LEU A 61 2.32 7.23 4.92
C LEU A 61 2.98 7.77 6.20
N MET A 62 3.96 8.67 6.09
CA MET A 62 4.63 9.27 7.25
C MET A 62 3.66 10.07 8.11
N ALA A 63 2.75 10.83 7.51
CA ALA A 63 1.72 11.56 8.26
C ALA A 63 0.80 10.61 9.04
N LEU A 64 0.36 9.52 8.41
CA LEU A 64 -0.47 8.49 9.06
C LEU A 64 0.30 7.71 10.14
N ASP A 65 1.61 7.55 9.99
CA ASP A 65 2.44 6.83 10.96
C ASP A 65 2.83 7.69 12.18
N ALA A 66 3.06 8.98 11.96
CA ALA A 66 3.39 9.94 13.02
C ALA A 66 2.25 10.13 14.03
N ASP A 67 0.99 10.02 13.58
CA ASP A 67 -0.19 10.12 14.44
C ASP A 67 -1.11 8.89 14.26
N PRO A 68 -1.04 7.90 15.18
CA PRO A 68 -1.85 6.69 15.12
C PRO A 68 -3.37 6.93 15.13
N ALA A 69 -3.84 8.10 15.58
CA ALA A 69 -5.26 8.45 15.61
C ALA A 69 -5.74 9.09 14.30
N LEU A 70 -4.84 9.58 13.43
CA LEU A 70 -5.22 10.27 12.19
C LEU A 70 -6.08 9.39 11.28
N ALA A 71 -5.70 8.13 11.05
CA ALA A 71 -6.48 7.21 10.24
C ALA A 71 -7.90 6.97 10.80
N GLY A 72 -8.05 6.96 12.14
CA GLY A 72 -9.35 6.86 12.80
C GLY A 72 -10.21 8.11 12.61
N ARG A 73 -9.62 9.29 12.76
CA ARG A 73 -10.30 10.58 12.55
C ARG A 73 -10.74 10.77 11.10
N ILE A 74 -9.90 10.42 10.11
CA ILE A 74 -10.27 10.47 8.68
C ILE A 74 -11.50 9.59 8.43
N ARG A 75 -11.51 8.35 8.95
CA ARG A 75 -12.68 7.45 8.83
C ARG A 75 -13.93 8.04 9.48
N ALA A 76 -13.79 8.65 10.65
CA ALA A 76 -14.91 9.26 11.36
C ALA A 76 -15.51 10.44 10.57
N VAL A 77 -14.66 11.31 10.00
CA VAL A 77 -15.10 12.44 9.17
C VAL A 77 -15.81 11.95 7.91
N LEU A 78 -15.30 10.90 7.25
CA LEU A 78 -15.85 10.37 6.01
C LEU A 78 -17.04 9.42 6.19
N ALA A 79 -17.34 8.98 7.41
CA ALA A 79 -18.39 8.00 7.70
C ALA A 79 -19.79 8.38 7.16
N PRO A 80 -20.23 9.67 7.16
CA PRO A 80 -21.53 10.05 6.63
C PRO A 80 -21.60 10.07 5.10
N VAL A 81 -20.47 10.16 4.40
CA VAL A 81 -20.41 10.46 2.96
C VAL A 81 -21.19 9.46 2.09
N PRO A 82 -21.15 8.13 2.30
CA PRO A 82 -21.95 7.21 1.50
C PRO A 82 -23.46 7.50 1.55
N GLY A 83 -24.00 7.76 2.74
CA GLY A 83 -25.42 8.07 2.89
C GLY A 83 -25.80 9.44 2.31
N LEU A 84 -24.90 10.43 2.41
CA LEU A 84 -25.07 11.73 1.76
C LEU A 84 -25.10 11.59 0.24
N LEU A 85 -24.22 10.76 -0.33
CA LEU A 85 -24.17 10.50 -1.78
C LEU A 85 -25.44 9.83 -2.30
N ASP A 86 -26.03 8.90 -1.53
CA ASP A 86 -27.28 8.26 -1.91
C ASP A 86 -28.44 9.28 -1.95
N MET A 87 -28.52 10.19 -0.96
CA MET A 87 -29.53 11.26 -0.97
C MET A 87 -29.34 12.24 -2.14
N VAL A 88 -28.09 12.62 -2.44
CA VAL A 88 -27.80 13.51 -3.58
C VAL A 88 -28.11 12.82 -4.90
N ALA A 89 -27.80 11.52 -5.04
CA ALA A 89 -28.12 10.74 -6.24
C ALA A 89 -29.64 10.69 -6.49
N GLU A 90 -30.44 10.52 -5.44
CA GLU A 90 -31.91 10.54 -5.54
C GLU A 90 -32.44 11.93 -5.94
N ALA A 91 -31.89 13.01 -5.37
CA ALA A 91 -32.28 14.38 -5.72
C ALA A 91 -31.94 14.76 -7.17
N LEU A 92 -30.92 14.10 -7.74
CA LEU A 92 -30.49 14.26 -9.13
C LEU A 92 -31.32 13.47 -10.15
N ALA A 93 -32.24 12.61 -9.68
CA ALA A 93 -33.09 11.83 -10.56
C ALA A 93 -34.02 12.73 -11.38
N GLY A 94 -33.71 12.91 -12.67
CA GLY A 94 -34.45 13.77 -13.59
C GLY A 94 -33.82 15.15 -13.82
N SER A 95 -32.56 15.35 -13.43
CA SER A 95 -31.77 16.54 -13.81
C SER A 95 -31.62 16.67 -15.33
N ASP A 96 -31.74 17.89 -15.85
CA ASP A 96 -31.42 18.23 -17.24
C ASP A 96 -29.91 18.10 -17.56
N HIS A 97 -29.06 18.01 -16.52
CA HIS A 97 -27.60 17.89 -16.59
C HIS A 97 -27.10 16.50 -16.10
N MET A 98 -27.91 15.46 -16.28
CA MET A 98 -27.67 14.10 -15.74
C MET A 98 -26.25 13.55 -16.00
N GLU A 99 -25.66 13.82 -17.16
CA GLU A 99 -24.30 13.35 -17.48
C GLU A 99 -23.22 14.01 -16.61
N GLU A 100 -23.29 15.35 -16.45
CA GLU A 100 -22.34 16.12 -15.64
C GLU A 100 -22.48 15.78 -14.16
N ASP A 101 -23.72 15.69 -13.69
CA ASP A 101 -24.04 15.33 -12.31
C ASP A 101 -23.57 13.91 -11.96
N ASN A 102 -23.82 12.94 -12.84
CA ASN A 102 -23.34 11.57 -12.65
C ASN A 102 -21.82 11.48 -12.70
N ALA A 103 -21.15 12.21 -13.60
CA ALA A 103 -19.70 12.26 -13.66
C ALA A 103 -19.09 12.80 -12.35
N ALA A 104 -19.66 13.89 -11.81
CA ALA A 104 -19.23 14.44 -10.52
C ALA A 104 -19.45 13.43 -9.38
N LEU A 105 -20.59 12.74 -9.35
CA LEU A 105 -20.91 11.75 -8.34
C LEU A 105 -19.95 10.55 -8.37
N VAL A 106 -19.58 10.06 -9.57
CA VAL A 106 -18.57 9.02 -9.74
C VAL A 106 -17.21 9.49 -9.21
N ARG A 107 -16.79 10.72 -9.51
CA ARG A 107 -15.53 11.28 -8.98
C ARG A 107 -15.50 11.29 -7.45
N VAL A 108 -16.59 11.71 -6.80
CA VAL A 108 -16.67 11.70 -5.32
C VAL A 108 -16.55 10.27 -4.78
N ARG A 109 -17.22 9.29 -5.40
CA ARG A 109 -17.14 7.87 -5.02
C ARG A 109 -15.73 7.30 -5.18
N ASP A 110 -15.08 7.61 -6.30
CA ASP A 110 -13.72 7.15 -6.59
C ASP A 110 -12.71 7.77 -5.62
N ALA A 111 -12.81 9.08 -5.35
CA ALA A 111 -11.95 9.75 -4.39
C ALA A 111 -12.16 9.24 -2.96
N LEU A 112 -13.41 9.00 -2.55
CA LEU A 112 -13.73 8.38 -1.26
C LEU A 112 -13.12 6.98 -1.16
N TRP A 113 -13.19 6.17 -2.22
CA TRP A 113 -12.56 4.87 -2.27
C TRP A 113 -11.04 4.97 -2.18
N ALA A 114 -10.43 5.89 -2.95
CA ALA A 114 -9.00 6.11 -2.95
C ALA A 114 -8.49 6.48 -1.55
N VAL A 115 -9.12 7.42 -0.86
CA VAL A 115 -8.75 7.78 0.52
C VAL A 115 -8.94 6.60 1.48
N THR A 116 -10.14 5.99 1.49
CA THR A 116 -10.49 5.02 2.55
C THR A 116 -9.91 3.63 2.34
N ARG A 117 -9.82 3.16 1.09
CA ARG A 117 -9.36 1.81 0.74
C ARG A 117 -7.92 1.80 0.26
N ASP A 118 -7.50 2.77 -0.55
CA ASP A 118 -6.13 2.76 -1.07
C ASP A 118 -5.15 3.42 -0.09
N ARG A 119 -5.39 4.64 0.40
CA ARG A 119 -4.46 5.34 1.30
C ARG A 119 -4.44 4.73 2.70
N LEU A 120 -5.58 4.71 3.38
CA LEU A 120 -5.68 4.12 4.72
C LEU A 120 -5.43 2.61 4.70
N GLY A 121 -5.84 1.91 3.64
CA GLY A 121 -5.55 0.49 3.47
C GLY A 121 -4.06 0.21 3.23
N SER A 122 -3.34 1.05 2.47
CA SER A 122 -1.89 0.93 2.33
C SER A 122 -1.18 1.13 3.66
N HIS A 123 -1.56 2.13 4.45
CA HIS A 123 -1.00 2.33 5.79
C HIS A 123 -1.25 1.13 6.72
N ALA A 124 -2.46 0.57 6.71
CA ALA A 124 -2.77 -0.65 7.47
C ALA A 124 -1.94 -1.86 6.98
N GLY A 125 -1.79 -2.01 5.67
CA GLY A 125 -0.99 -3.08 5.07
C GLY A 125 0.50 -2.95 5.40
N VAL A 126 1.07 -1.75 5.35
CA VAL A 126 2.44 -1.48 5.84
C VAL A 126 2.56 -1.79 7.32
N SER A 127 1.57 -1.38 8.12
CA SER A 127 1.53 -1.66 9.56
C SER A 127 1.54 -3.16 9.87
N SER A 128 0.91 -3.98 9.04
CA SER A 128 0.92 -5.44 9.16
C SER A 128 2.26 -6.10 8.80
N LEU A 129 3.11 -5.42 8.04
CA LEU A 129 4.39 -5.94 7.56
C LEU A 129 5.58 -5.57 8.46
N ARG A 130 5.46 -4.51 9.27
CA ARG A 130 6.57 -4.05 10.12
C ARG A 130 6.79 -4.96 11.33
N SER A 131 8.06 -5.13 11.69
CA SER A 131 8.45 -5.67 13.00
C SER A 131 8.27 -4.59 14.07
N THR A 132 7.95 -5.00 15.30
CA THR A 132 7.91 -4.13 16.48
C THR A 132 9.29 -3.97 17.12
N SER A 133 10.22 -4.89 16.87
CA SER A 133 11.56 -4.87 17.44
C SER A 133 12.56 -5.60 16.53
N PRO A 134 13.47 -4.89 15.83
CA PRO A 134 13.52 -3.42 15.75
C PRO A 134 12.35 -2.87 14.92
N ALA A 135 11.91 -1.66 15.24
CA ALA A 135 11.01 -0.90 14.39
C ALA A 135 11.75 -0.43 13.11
N PRO A 136 11.06 -0.33 11.95
CA PRO A 136 11.66 0.21 10.74
C PRO A 136 11.98 1.71 10.89
N SER A 137 12.99 2.18 10.16
CA SER A 137 13.23 3.62 9.95
C SER A 137 12.21 4.20 8.96
N ASP A 138 12.19 5.52 8.77
CA ASP A 138 11.36 6.18 7.73
C ASP A 138 11.67 5.63 6.33
N ALA A 139 12.96 5.43 6.03
CA ALA A 139 13.40 4.81 4.78
C ALA A 139 12.96 3.34 4.69
N GLY A 140 13.00 2.60 5.81
CA GLY A 140 12.45 1.25 5.90
C GLY A 140 10.95 1.18 5.66
N LEU A 141 10.17 2.14 6.19
CA LEU A 141 8.74 2.28 5.92
C LEU A 141 8.47 2.55 4.44
N ALA A 142 9.32 3.32 3.76
CA ALA A 142 9.21 3.53 2.32
C ALA A 142 9.42 2.24 1.50
N VAL A 143 10.33 1.36 1.94
CA VAL A 143 10.50 0.01 1.35
C VAL A 143 9.27 -0.84 1.63
N LEU A 144 8.74 -0.84 2.86
CA LEU A 144 7.52 -1.57 3.21
C LEU A 144 6.29 -1.08 2.43
N LEU A 145 6.20 0.21 2.11
CA LEU A 145 5.17 0.74 1.23
C LEU A 145 5.26 0.13 -0.17
N SER A 146 6.47 0.06 -0.73
CA SER A 146 6.71 -0.59 -2.02
C SER A 146 6.36 -2.10 -1.97
N THR A 147 6.67 -2.76 -0.85
CA THR A 147 6.26 -4.16 -0.57
C THR A 147 4.75 -4.32 -0.55
N GLN A 148 4.04 -3.45 0.19
CA GLN A 148 2.58 -3.43 0.22
C GLN A 148 1.98 -3.26 -1.18
N GLN A 149 2.51 -2.32 -1.97
CA GLN A 149 2.04 -2.08 -3.33
C GLN A 149 2.24 -3.30 -4.23
N ALA A 150 3.38 -3.99 -4.13
CA ALA A 150 3.63 -5.22 -4.88
C ALA A 150 2.66 -6.33 -4.47
N LEU A 151 2.43 -6.53 -3.17
CA LEU A 151 1.48 -7.54 -2.66
C LEU A 151 0.04 -7.22 -3.09
N SER A 152 -0.40 -5.97 -2.98
CA SER A 152 -1.72 -5.55 -3.46
C SER A 152 -1.89 -5.72 -4.97
N ALA A 153 -0.83 -5.53 -5.75
CA ALA A 153 -0.86 -5.82 -7.18
C ALA A 153 -0.99 -7.33 -7.45
N ILE A 154 -0.33 -8.20 -6.67
CA ILE A 154 -0.50 -9.65 -6.76
C ILE A 154 -1.94 -10.06 -6.40
N ASP A 155 -2.53 -9.47 -5.36
CA ASP A 155 -3.92 -9.72 -4.98
C ASP A 155 -4.90 -9.38 -6.11
N ARG A 156 -4.70 -8.24 -6.79
CA ARG A 156 -5.51 -7.81 -7.93
C ARG A 156 -5.34 -8.68 -9.18
N LEU A 157 -4.24 -9.44 -9.28
CA LEU A 157 -4.05 -10.46 -10.32
C LEU A 157 -4.73 -11.78 -9.99
N GLU A 158 -5.33 -11.90 -8.81
CA GLU A 158 -6.10 -13.06 -8.35
C GLU A 158 -5.33 -14.39 -8.39
N VAL A 159 -4.04 -14.36 -8.04
CA VAL A 159 -3.17 -15.55 -8.01
C VAL A 159 -3.60 -16.51 -6.89
N ARG A 160 -4.20 -17.65 -7.26
CA ARG A 160 -4.76 -18.65 -6.33
C ARG A 160 -4.62 -20.09 -6.84
N GLY A 161 -4.89 -21.07 -5.97
CA GLY A 161 -4.71 -22.49 -6.31
C GLY A 161 -3.30 -22.76 -6.84
N ARG A 162 -3.17 -23.62 -7.86
CA ARG A 162 -1.88 -24.04 -8.49
C ARG A 162 -0.98 -22.90 -8.98
N ASP A 163 -1.45 -21.67 -8.97
CA ASP A 163 -0.67 -20.50 -9.34
C ASP A 163 0.30 -20.11 -8.24
N SER A 164 1.48 -19.68 -8.67
CA SER A 164 2.56 -19.30 -7.75
C SER A 164 2.88 -17.83 -7.86
N ALA A 165 3.25 -17.25 -6.74
CA ALA A 165 3.76 -15.89 -6.65
C ALA A 165 5.13 -15.91 -5.97
N GLY A 166 6.01 -15.02 -6.42
CA GLY A 166 7.29 -14.76 -5.78
C GLY A 166 7.55 -13.28 -5.70
N LEU A 167 8.22 -12.87 -4.64
CA LEU A 167 8.67 -11.52 -4.39
C LEU A 167 10.13 -11.56 -3.95
N GLN A 168 10.96 -10.78 -4.63
CA GLN A 168 12.30 -10.44 -4.19
C GLN A 168 12.29 -9.02 -3.65
N VAL A 169 12.70 -8.85 -2.39
CA VAL A 169 12.93 -7.54 -1.76
C VAL A 169 14.44 -7.35 -1.69
N THR A 170 14.98 -6.41 -2.45
CA THR A 170 16.41 -6.09 -2.43
C THR A 170 16.61 -4.83 -1.63
N VAL A 171 17.57 -4.85 -0.70
CA VAL A 171 17.88 -3.69 0.15
C VAL A 171 19.38 -3.36 0.13
N TRP A 172 19.69 -2.08 0.12
CA TRP A 172 21.03 -1.49 0.19
C TRP A 172 21.17 -0.64 1.46
N ASN A 173 22.40 -0.27 1.82
CA ASN A 173 22.70 0.61 2.95
C ASN A 173 22.11 0.13 4.30
N HIS A 174 21.87 -1.17 4.42
CA HIS A 174 21.22 -1.78 5.58
C HIS A 174 22.17 -2.01 6.78
N GLY A 175 23.47 -1.75 6.62
CA GLY A 175 24.47 -1.82 7.70
C GLY A 175 24.77 -3.23 8.25
N ILE A 176 24.35 -4.29 7.57
CA ILE A 176 24.58 -5.68 8.01
C ILE A 176 25.83 -6.22 7.32
N HIS A 177 26.78 -6.73 8.11
CA HIS A 177 28.02 -7.27 7.59
C HIS A 177 27.77 -8.58 6.82
N PRO A 178 28.46 -8.84 5.69
CA PRO A 178 28.29 -10.08 4.90
C PRO A 178 28.54 -11.38 5.68
N THR A 179 29.35 -11.32 6.74
CA THR A 179 29.65 -12.48 7.61
C THR A 179 28.72 -12.59 8.81
N ASP A 180 27.66 -11.79 8.89
CA ASP A 180 26.62 -11.95 9.92
C ASP A 180 26.07 -13.39 9.86
N PRO A 181 26.00 -14.12 11.00
CA PRO A 181 25.55 -15.50 11.01
C PRO A 181 24.16 -15.71 10.38
N MET A 182 23.23 -14.75 10.54
CA MET A 182 21.89 -14.84 9.95
C MET A 182 21.92 -14.71 8.42
N VAL A 183 22.86 -13.94 7.88
CA VAL A 183 23.09 -13.81 6.44
C VAL A 183 23.71 -15.11 5.92
N VAL A 184 24.85 -15.51 6.49
CA VAL A 184 25.62 -16.69 6.04
C VAL A 184 24.77 -17.96 6.01
N ALA A 185 23.89 -18.15 7.00
CA ALA A 185 22.98 -19.28 7.07
C ALA A 185 22.01 -19.38 5.87
N ARG A 186 21.71 -18.26 5.21
CA ARG A 186 20.70 -18.16 4.13
C ARG A 186 21.30 -17.96 2.74
N LEU A 187 22.59 -17.67 2.63
CA LEU A 187 23.28 -17.44 1.35
C LEU A 187 23.41 -18.70 0.48
N ARG A 188 23.52 -19.88 1.11
CA ARG A 188 23.94 -21.12 0.45
C ARG A 188 22.81 -22.00 -0.09
N ASP A 189 21.61 -21.46 -0.27
CA ASP A 189 20.52 -22.23 -0.91
C ASP A 189 20.75 -22.29 -2.44
N PRO A 190 21.10 -23.43 -3.05
CA PRO A 190 21.34 -23.51 -4.48
C PRO A 190 20.06 -23.39 -5.32
N LEU A 191 18.89 -23.65 -4.73
CA LEU A 191 17.60 -23.64 -5.42
C LEU A 191 16.84 -22.33 -5.25
N HIS A 192 17.39 -21.37 -4.49
CA HIS A 192 16.82 -20.05 -4.31
C HIS A 192 15.37 -20.13 -3.80
N ARG A 193 15.12 -20.98 -2.80
CA ARG A 193 13.78 -21.23 -2.26
C ARG A 193 13.28 -20.01 -1.46
N SER A 194 12.01 -20.04 -1.12
CA SER A 194 11.43 -19.08 -0.17
C SER A 194 12.23 -19.08 1.14
N GLY A 195 12.51 -17.89 1.67
CA GLY A 195 13.37 -17.70 2.83
C GLY A 195 14.86 -17.63 2.50
N SER A 196 15.31 -17.85 1.27
CA SER A 196 16.73 -17.64 0.92
C SER A 196 17.09 -16.16 0.82
N VAL A 197 18.38 -15.86 0.98
CA VAL A 197 18.96 -14.52 0.80
C VAL A 197 20.11 -14.60 -0.20
N ARG A 198 20.28 -13.55 -1.00
CA ARG A 198 21.47 -13.37 -1.85
C ARG A 198 22.21 -12.11 -1.44
N LEU A 199 23.53 -12.22 -1.35
CA LEU A 199 24.43 -11.08 -1.31
C LEU A 199 24.73 -10.70 -2.76
N LEU A 200 24.38 -9.49 -3.15
CA LEU A 200 24.64 -8.95 -4.47
C LEU A 200 25.93 -8.13 -4.49
N GLU A 201 26.41 -7.85 -5.70
CA GLU A 201 27.50 -6.88 -5.89
C GLU A 201 27.10 -5.51 -5.30
N GLY A 202 28.05 -4.81 -4.68
CA GLY A 202 27.78 -3.58 -3.93
C GLY A 202 27.22 -3.79 -2.52
N GLY A 203 27.12 -5.04 -2.05
CA GLY A 203 26.78 -5.35 -0.64
C GLY A 203 25.29 -5.42 -0.34
N ALA A 204 24.42 -5.39 -1.35
CA ALA A 204 22.97 -5.48 -1.17
C ALA A 204 22.54 -6.88 -0.72
N LEU A 205 21.44 -6.96 0.02
CA LEU A 205 20.77 -8.22 0.36
C LEU A 205 19.45 -8.35 -0.39
N ALA A 206 19.29 -9.43 -1.15
CA ALA A 206 18.03 -9.79 -1.81
C ALA A 206 17.33 -10.92 -1.06
N PHE A 207 16.20 -10.61 -0.44
CA PHE A 207 15.32 -11.51 0.29
C PHE A 207 14.30 -12.12 -0.65
N VAL A 208 14.14 -13.44 -0.58
CA VAL A 208 13.28 -14.19 -1.50
C VAL A 208 12.10 -14.76 -0.74
N VAL A 209 10.89 -14.44 -1.16
CA VAL A 209 9.67 -15.04 -0.63
C VAL A 209 8.87 -15.58 -1.81
N LYS A 210 8.58 -16.88 -1.77
CA LYS A 210 7.86 -17.58 -2.84
C LYS A 210 6.80 -18.47 -2.21
N VAL A 211 5.62 -18.48 -2.81
CA VAL A 211 4.50 -19.31 -2.37
C VAL A 211 3.86 -19.98 -3.58
N ALA A 212 3.56 -21.26 -3.43
CA ALA A 212 2.75 -22.05 -4.34
C ALA A 212 1.95 -23.03 -3.47
N ALA A 213 0.63 -22.93 -3.49
CA ALA A 213 -0.26 -23.89 -2.84
C ALA A 213 -1.02 -24.67 -3.92
N GLU A 214 -1.21 -25.98 -3.79
CA GLU A 214 -1.96 -26.72 -4.82
C GLU A 214 -3.46 -26.39 -4.80
N ILE A 215 -3.96 -26.06 -3.61
CA ILE A 215 -5.34 -25.68 -3.31
C ILE A 215 -5.27 -24.46 -2.39
N GLY A 216 -6.01 -23.41 -2.70
CA GLY A 216 -6.05 -22.18 -1.91
C GLY A 216 -7.09 -21.20 -2.44
N GLU A 217 -7.56 -20.33 -1.55
CA GLU A 217 -8.51 -19.26 -1.83
C GLU A 217 -7.79 -17.99 -2.32
N LEU A 218 -8.58 -17.03 -2.79
CA LEU A 218 -8.05 -15.73 -3.19
C LEU A 218 -7.43 -15.02 -1.98
N GLY A 219 -6.15 -14.67 -2.06
CA GLY A 219 -5.41 -13.99 -1.00
C GLY A 219 -4.53 -14.91 -0.13
N ASP A 220 -4.63 -16.24 -0.24
CA ASP A 220 -3.80 -17.16 0.56
C ASP A 220 -2.30 -16.98 0.26
N ASN A 221 -1.96 -16.82 -1.02
CA ASN A 221 -0.58 -16.64 -1.46
C ASN A 221 0.04 -15.37 -0.86
N THR A 222 -0.65 -14.25 -0.92
CA THR A 222 -0.20 -12.97 -0.35
C THR A 222 -0.23 -12.98 1.17
N ALA A 223 -1.19 -13.66 1.82
CA ALA A 223 -1.18 -13.86 3.26
C ALA A 223 0.06 -14.64 3.73
N ALA A 224 0.41 -15.73 3.05
CA ALA A 224 1.62 -16.50 3.33
C ALA A 224 2.90 -15.67 3.07
N MET A 225 2.95 -14.88 2.00
CA MET A 225 4.07 -13.97 1.74
C MET A 225 4.19 -12.88 2.81
N ARG A 226 3.08 -12.29 3.25
CA ARG A 226 3.04 -11.30 4.34
C ARG A 226 3.59 -11.89 5.62
N ALA A 227 3.16 -13.08 6.01
CA ALA A 227 3.65 -13.76 7.20
C ALA A 227 5.17 -14.03 7.13
N ALA A 228 5.66 -14.51 5.98
CA ALA A 228 7.08 -14.74 5.79
C ALA A 228 7.92 -13.45 5.88
N LEU A 229 7.42 -12.33 5.34
CA LEU A 229 8.10 -11.04 5.37
C LEU A 229 8.06 -10.41 6.78
N SER A 230 6.91 -10.40 7.45
CA SER A 230 6.73 -9.74 8.75
C SER A 230 7.44 -10.47 9.89
N THR A 231 7.70 -11.76 9.75
CA THR A 231 8.43 -12.57 10.74
C THR A 231 9.92 -12.71 10.45
N ASP A 232 10.42 -12.13 9.35
CA ASP A 232 11.84 -12.21 8.98
C ASP A 232 12.67 -11.20 9.80
N GLY A 233 13.31 -11.70 10.87
CA GLY A 233 14.14 -10.88 11.75
C GLY A 233 15.38 -10.26 11.07
N LEU A 234 15.89 -10.86 10.00
CA LEU A 234 17.01 -10.30 9.24
C LEU A 234 16.53 -9.12 8.38
N LEU A 235 15.36 -9.26 7.74
CA LEU A 235 14.73 -8.17 6.99
C LEU A 235 14.36 -7.02 7.93
N ALA A 236 13.77 -7.31 9.10
CA ALA A 236 13.45 -6.30 10.11
C ALA A 236 14.68 -5.48 10.53
N ARG A 237 15.81 -6.15 10.81
CA ARG A 237 17.09 -5.48 11.09
C ARG A 237 17.56 -4.62 9.93
N ALA A 238 17.45 -5.11 8.70
CA ALA A 238 17.87 -4.35 7.52
C ALA A 238 17.02 -3.07 7.33
N LEU A 239 15.71 -3.17 7.55
CA LEU A 239 14.77 -2.06 7.43
C LEU A 239 14.85 -1.04 8.57
N SER A 240 15.53 -1.36 9.68
CA SER A 240 15.79 -0.40 10.76
C SER A 240 16.94 0.57 10.47
N ALA A 241 17.73 0.34 9.42
CA ALA A 241 18.81 1.24 9.06
C ALA A 241 18.27 2.57 8.52
N PRO A 242 18.83 3.73 8.91
CA PRO A 242 18.29 5.04 8.57
C PRO A 242 18.32 5.34 7.07
N ASP A 243 19.36 4.88 6.38
CA ASP A 243 19.60 5.17 4.96
C ASP A 243 19.24 3.99 4.05
N VAL A 244 18.44 3.02 4.53
CA VAL A 244 18.10 1.83 3.77
C VAL A 244 17.35 2.19 2.49
N GLU A 245 17.84 1.69 1.37
CA GLU A 245 17.15 1.80 0.08
C GLU A 245 16.63 0.42 -0.31
N GLY A 246 15.53 0.37 -1.08
CA GLY A 246 14.98 -0.91 -1.50
C GLY A 246 14.27 -0.89 -2.84
N SER A 247 14.33 -2.04 -3.49
CA SER A 247 13.62 -2.32 -4.74
C SER A 247 12.90 -3.66 -4.64
N LEU A 248 11.82 -3.78 -5.41
CA LEU A 248 11.05 -5.02 -5.46
C LEU A 248 10.94 -5.54 -6.88
N LEU A 249 11.07 -6.86 -6.99
CA LEU A 249 10.74 -7.63 -8.17
C LEU A 249 9.78 -8.75 -7.77
N GLY A 250 8.53 -8.65 -8.22
CA GLY A 250 7.52 -9.69 -8.12
C GLY A 250 7.40 -10.46 -9.42
N HIS A 251 7.13 -11.75 -9.34
CA HIS A 251 6.75 -12.57 -10.47
C HIS A 251 5.54 -13.43 -10.11
N THR A 252 4.66 -13.65 -11.06
CA THR A 252 3.56 -14.60 -10.94
C THR A 252 3.68 -15.62 -12.07
N ARG A 253 3.37 -16.88 -11.76
CA ARG A 253 3.30 -17.94 -12.76
C ARG A 253 1.94 -18.61 -12.65
N TRP A 254 1.20 -18.55 -13.75
CA TRP A 254 0.04 -19.41 -13.96
C TRP A 254 0.55 -20.85 -14.13
N ALA A 255 0.11 -21.77 -13.28
CA ALA A 255 0.18 -23.17 -13.69
C ALA A 255 -0.82 -23.35 -14.83
N SER A 256 -0.32 -23.47 -16.07
CA SER A 256 -1.19 -23.90 -17.16
C SER A 256 -1.84 -25.22 -16.78
N VAL A 257 -3.11 -25.40 -17.16
CA VAL A 257 -3.71 -26.73 -17.19
C VAL A 257 -2.76 -27.63 -17.99
N GLY A 258 -2.54 -28.86 -17.50
CA GLY A 258 -1.63 -29.82 -18.14
C GLY A 258 -1.94 -30.04 -19.61
#